data_AF-A0A2K6G2I3-F1
#
_entry.id   AF-A0A2K6G2I3-F1
#
_cell.length_a   1.000
_cell.length_b   1.000
_cell.length_c   1.000
_cell.angle_alpha   90.00
_cell.angle_beta   90.00
_cell.angle_gamma   90.00
#
_symmetry.space_group_name_H-M   'P 1'
#
loop_
_entity.id
_entity.type
_entity.pdbx_description
1 polymer ?
#
loop_
_entity_poly.entity_id
_entity_poly.type
_entity_poly.pdbx_seq_one_letter_code
_entity_poly.pdbx_strand_id
1 'polypeptide(L)'
;MAAAAARQGRQREEPRALSRAVRLLQRLEEQCGDPRLAMGPPSLRDLVPRTAQLLREVAHARRVAGGGDPEGPGGSGDFLVVYLANLEAKSRQVAALLPPRGQKGANDELFREGSRFRRQLAKLALIFSHMHAELGALFPRGKYCGHTYQLTKAPAHTFWREHCGARCVLPWAEFESLLCTCHPVEPGSTALALRSTIDLTCSGHVSIFDPAPPQPWPTLLKNWQLLAVNHPGYMAFLTYDDVQARLQACKDKPGSYLYPDGKNHNPDLTELLQVEPHQRIHVSEEQLRLYWAMDSTFELCKICAERNKDVKIKPCGHLLCSHCLAAWQHEDSRTCPFCRCQIEGWEAVSICQFQGKPASAEDPGPSNDHGDGELELGQATRSAPPLPPRPDPPPRRPRGEGQPNVVSQELV
;
A
#
# COMPACT_ATOMS: atom_id res chain seq x y z
N MET A 1 11.14 29.55 -19.75
CA MET A 1 10.21 29.66 -20.89
C MET A 1 9.31 28.42 -21.03
N ALA A 2 9.82 27.20 -21.22
CA ALA A 2 9.01 25.99 -21.43
C ALA A 2 8.09 25.61 -20.25
N ALA A 3 8.57 25.68 -19.00
CA ALA A 3 7.75 25.40 -17.82
C ALA A 3 6.62 26.42 -17.60
N ALA A 4 6.84 27.70 -17.93
CA ALA A 4 5.83 28.74 -17.84
C ALA A 4 4.74 28.58 -18.92
N ALA A 5 5.13 28.21 -20.15
CA ALA A 5 4.21 27.89 -21.23
C ALA A 5 3.38 26.62 -20.93
N ALA A 6 3.99 25.58 -20.35
CA ALA A 6 3.29 24.38 -19.90
C ALA A 6 2.28 24.68 -18.78
N ARG A 7 2.62 25.57 -17.84
CA ARG A 7 1.71 26.04 -16.79
C ARG A 7 0.54 26.86 -17.36
N GLN A 8 0.79 27.76 -18.31
CA GLN A 8 -0.28 28.52 -18.99
C GLN A 8 -1.18 27.63 -19.86
N GLY A 9 -0.63 26.59 -20.49
CA GLY A 9 -1.39 25.56 -21.21
C GLY A 9 -2.33 24.79 -20.30
N ARG A 10 -1.82 24.26 -19.17
CA ARG A 10 -2.62 23.58 -18.15
C ARG A 10 -3.74 24.47 -17.58
N GLN A 11 -3.44 25.73 -17.29
CA GLN A 11 -4.42 26.68 -16.76
C GLN A 11 -5.58 26.99 -17.73
N ARG A 12 -5.38 26.86 -19.05
CA ARG A 12 -6.44 27.01 -20.06
C ARG A 12 -7.21 25.73 -20.35
N GLU A 13 -6.58 24.57 -20.22
CA GLU A 13 -7.20 23.27 -20.48
C GLU A 13 -8.08 22.77 -19.34
N GLU A 14 -7.69 23.03 -18.09
CA GLU A 14 -8.41 22.56 -16.91
C GLU A 14 -9.86 23.12 -16.82
N PRO A 15 -10.14 24.43 -17.00
CA PRO A 15 -11.51 24.95 -17.00
C PRO A 15 -12.38 24.34 -18.11
N ARG A 16 -11.77 24.05 -19.27
CA ARG A 16 -12.44 23.36 -20.38
C ARG A 16 -12.75 21.91 -20.02
N ALA A 17 -11.82 21.20 -19.38
CA ALA A 17 -12.02 19.83 -18.92
C ALA A 17 -13.13 19.72 -17.86
N LEU A 18 -13.12 20.61 -16.85
CA LEU A 18 -14.18 20.72 -15.85
C LEU A 18 -15.55 20.95 -16.51
N SER A 19 -15.61 21.89 -17.47
CA SER A 19 -16.85 22.17 -18.21
C SER A 19 -17.34 20.97 -19.04
N ARG A 20 -16.42 20.18 -19.64
CA ARG A 20 -16.77 18.95 -20.36
C ARG A 20 -17.31 17.88 -19.41
N ALA A 21 -16.71 17.71 -18.24
CA ALA A 21 -17.14 16.74 -17.23
C ALA A 21 -18.53 17.08 -16.67
N VAL A 22 -18.80 18.36 -16.37
CA VAL A 22 -20.15 18.79 -15.94
C VAL A 22 -21.19 18.46 -17.01
N ARG A 23 -20.91 18.75 -18.30
CA ARG A 23 -21.80 18.39 -19.40
C ARG A 23 -21.98 16.87 -19.54
N LEU A 24 -20.93 16.09 -19.31
CA LEU A 24 -21.01 14.62 -19.33
C LEU A 24 -21.95 14.09 -18.24
N LEU A 25 -21.86 14.63 -17.02
CA LEU A 25 -22.73 14.22 -15.91
C LEU A 25 -24.17 14.64 -16.12
N GLN A 26 -24.43 15.86 -16.60
CA GLN A 26 -25.80 16.27 -16.99
C GLN A 26 -26.40 15.33 -18.03
N ARG A 27 -25.57 14.90 -18.99
CA ARG A 27 -26.00 13.94 -20.00
C ARG A 27 -26.31 12.55 -19.44
N LEU A 28 -25.59 12.15 -18.40
CA LEU A 28 -25.78 10.88 -17.70
C LEU A 28 -27.00 10.92 -16.79
N GLU A 29 -27.27 12.07 -16.16
CA GLU A 29 -28.44 12.32 -15.32
C GLU A 29 -29.75 12.03 -16.06
N GLU A 30 -29.85 12.47 -17.34
CA GLU A 30 -30.99 12.17 -18.22
C GLU A 30 -31.23 10.66 -18.41
N GLN A 31 -30.17 9.83 -18.36
CA GLN A 31 -30.25 8.37 -18.50
C GLN A 31 -30.56 7.68 -17.17
N CYS A 32 -30.27 8.33 -16.04
CA CYS A 32 -30.59 7.84 -14.69
C CYS A 32 -32.05 8.10 -14.28
N GLY A 33 -32.94 8.39 -15.24
CA GLY A 33 -34.33 8.77 -14.98
C GLY A 33 -35.27 7.63 -14.58
N ASP A 34 -34.87 6.36 -14.74
CA ASP A 34 -35.68 5.21 -14.29
C ASP A 34 -35.78 5.21 -12.75
N PRO A 35 -36.99 5.31 -12.15
CA PRO A 35 -37.16 5.35 -10.70
C PRO A 35 -36.55 4.15 -9.97
N ARG A 36 -36.43 2.99 -10.63
CA ARG A 36 -35.82 1.79 -10.06
C ARG A 36 -34.32 1.96 -9.77
N LEU A 37 -33.65 2.95 -10.40
CA LEU A 37 -32.25 3.31 -10.11
C LEU A 37 -32.08 4.09 -8.80
N ALA A 38 -33.18 4.52 -8.17
CA ALA A 38 -33.18 5.16 -6.85
C ALA A 38 -33.13 4.15 -5.69
N MET A 39 -33.19 2.84 -5.98
CA MET A 39 -33.22 1.81 -4.94
C MET A 39 -31.84 1.60 -4.32
N GLY A 40 -31.75 1.84 -3.00
CA GLY A 40 -30.59 1.55 -2.16
C GLY A 40 -29.46 2.59 -2.23
N PRO A 41 -28.92 3.06 -1.10
CA PRO A 41 -27.68 3.83 -1.10
C PRO A 41 -26.47 2.91 -1.38
N PRO A 42 -25.48 3.36 -2.19
CA PRO A 42 -25.45 4.62 -2.93
C PRO A 42 -26.27 4.59 -4.24
N SER A 43 -27.08 5.63 -4.49
CA SER A 43 -27.82 5.78 -5.75
C SER A 43 -27.09 6.69 -6.74
N LEU A 44 -26.91 6.22 -7.97
CA LEU A 44 -26.38 7.02 -9.07
C LEU A 44 -27.30 8.20 -9.44
N ARG A 45 -28.61 8.05 -9.24
CA ARG A 45 -29.59 9.12 -9.50
C ARG A 45 -29.34 10.34 -8.63
N ASP A 46 -28.90 10.14 -7.39
CA ASP A 46 -28.58 11.23 -6.47
C ASP A 46 -27.12 11.68 -6.59
N LEU A 47 -26.20 10.74 -6.80
CA LEU A 47 -24.77 11.04 -6.86
C LEU A 47 -24.38 11.84 -8.11
N VAL A 48 -24.88 11.48 -9.29
CA VAL A 48 -24.53 12.16 -10.55
C VAL A 48 -24.79 13.68 -10.50
N PRO A 49 -25.99 14.17 -10.15
CA PRO A 49 -26.24 15.61 -10.06
C PRO A 49 -25.44 16.29 -8.94
N ARG A 50 -25.22 15.61 -7.80
CA ARG A 50 -24.40 16.14 -6.70
C ARG A 50 -22.93 16.31 -7.09
N THR A 51 -22.36 15.32 -7.77
CA THR A 51 -20.99 15.40 -8.31
C THR A 51 -20.89 16.51 -9.36
N ALA A 52 -21.91 16.67 -10.23
CA ALA A 52 -21.93 17.74 -11.21
C ALA A 52 -21.95 19.12 -10.54
N GLN A 53 -22.74 19.27 -9.46
CA GLN A 53 -22.80 20.51 -8.69
C GLN A 53 -21.46 20.83 -8.02
N LEU A 54 -20.83 19.85 -7.37
CA LEU A 54 -19.53 20.03 -6.75
C LEU A 54 -18.45 20.42 -7.78
N LEU A 55 -18.46 19.83 -8.98
CA LEU A 55 -17.56 20.24 -10.07
C LEU A 55 -17.80 21.67 -10.57
N ARG A 56 -19.06 22.15 -10.54
CA ARG A 56 -19.35 23.56 -10.85
C ARG A 56 -18.77 24.49 -9.79
N GLU A 57 -18.85 24.11 -8.52
CA GLU A 57 -18.25 24.86 -7.41
C GLU A 57 -16.73 24.91 -7.54
N VAL A 58 -16.08 23.77 -7.82
CA VAL A 58 -14.63 23.70 -8.10
C VAL A 58 -14.27 24.60 -9.28
N ALA A 59 -15.00 24.50 -10.39
CA ALA A 59 -14.75 25.33 -11.57
C ALA A 59 -14.94 26.83 -11.29
N HIS A 60 -15.89 27.20 -10.44
CA HIS A 60 -16.10 28.59 -10.04
C HIS A 60 -14.97 29.08 -9.13
N ALA A 61 -14.63 28.32 -8.08
CA ALA A 61 -13.56 28.66 -7.15
C ALA A 61 -12.21 28.82 -7.86
N ARG A 62 -11.88 27.91 -8.78
CA ARG A 62 -10.65 27.98 -9.59
C ARG A 62 -10.58 29.22 -10.49
N ARG A 63 -11.72 29.65 -11.06
CA ARG A 63 -11.78 30.90 -11.84
C ARG A 63 -11.56 32.14 -10.97
N VAL A 64 -12.09 32.15 -9.75
CA VAL A 64 -11.98 33.28 -8.82
C VAL A 64 -10.59 33.36 -8.17
N ALA A 65 -10.02 32.22 -7.80
CA ALA A 65 -8.77 32.15 -7.04
C ALA A 65 -7.51 32.51 -7.86
N GLY A 66 -7.61 32.68 -9.18
CA GLY A 66 -6.53 33.20 -10.02
C GLY A 66 -5.21 32.41 -10.00
N GLY A 67 -5.21 31.16 -9.50
CA GLY A 67 -4.01 30.32 -9.38
C GLY A 67 -3.29 30.36 -8.02
N GLY A 68 -3.96 30.81 -6.94
CA GLY A 68 -3.38 30.86 -5.59
C GLY A 68 -3.28 29.51 -4.83
N ASP A 69 -3.74 28.41 -5.41
CA ASP A 69 -3.61 27.08 -4.79
C ASP A 69 -2.14 26.59 -4.88
N PRO A 70 -1.64 25.81 -3.90
CA PRO A 70 -0.33 25.18 -4.04
C PRO A 70 -0.29 24.23 -5.26
N GLU A 71 0.24 24.73 -6.37
CA GLU A 71 0.44 23.98 -7.62
C GLU A 71 1.85 23.36 -7.62
N GLY A 72 2.01 22.30 -6.80
CA GLY A 72 3.17 21.40 -6.85
C GLY A 72 2.80 20.04 -7.46
N PRO A 73 3.79 19.16 -7.74
CA PRO A 73 3.54 17.77 -8.13
C PRO A 73 2.61 17.09 -7.13
N GLY A 74 1.61 16.34 -7.60
CA GLY A 74 0.60 15.70 -6.73
C GLY A 74 -0.35 16.68 -6.02
N GLY A 75 -0.38 17.96 -6.42
CA GLY A 75 -1.28 18.99 -5.91
C GLY A 75 -2.66 18.99 -6.58
N SER A 76 -3.38 20.10 -6.48
CA SER A 76 -4.76 20.25 -6.96
C SER A 76 -4.93 19.93 -8.45
N GLY A 77 -4.06 20.46 -9.31
CA GLY A 77 -4.13 20.26 -10.76
C GLY A 77 -3.92 18.80 -11.17
N ASP A 78 -2.92 18.12 -10.60
CA ASP A 78 -2.66 16.71 -10.90
C ASP A 78 -3.82 15.82 -10.44
N PHE A 79 -4.37 16.10 -9.25
CA PHE A 79 -5.58 15.43 -8.79
C PHE A 79 -6.75 15.62 -9.76
N LEU A 80 -7.04 16.85 -10.19
CA LEU A 80 -8.15 17.13 -11.10
C LEU A 80 -7.97 16.43 -12.47
N VAL A 81 -6.74 16.36 -12.99
CA VAL A 81 -6.46 15.61 -14.23
C VAL A 81 -6.83 14.13 -14.08
N VAL A 82 -6.36 13.48 -13.00
CA VAL A 82 -6.66 12.07 -12.71
C VAL A 82 -8.15 11.87 -12.47
N TYR A 83 -8.75 12.71 -11.64
CA TYR A 83 -10.16 12.64 -11.27
C TYR A 83 -11.08 12.77 -12.49
N LEU A 84 -10.84 13.76 -13.36
CA LEU A 84 -11.69 14.01 -14.52
C LEU A 84 -11.56 12.90 -15.57
N ALA A 85 -10.35 12.37 -15.79
CA ALA A 85 -10.15 11.23 -16.67
C ALA A 85 -10.87 9.97 -16.13
N ASN A 86 -10.77 9.73 -14.82
CA ASN A 86 -11.44 8.61 -14.18
C ASN A 86 -12.97 8.75 -14.23
N LEU A 87 -13.49 9.94 -13.95
CA LEU A 87 -14.91 10.26 -14.04
C LEU A 87 -15.45 10.01 -15.44
N GLU A 88 -14.74 10.45 -16.48
CA GLU A 88 -15.13 10.19 -17.86
C GLU A 88 -15.19 8.68 -18.17
N ALA A 89 -14.17 7.93 -17.75
CA ALA A 89 -14.14 6.48 -17.93
C ALA A 89 -15.29 5.77 -17.22
N LYS A 90 -15.56 6.11 -15.95
CA LYS A 90 -16.64 5.51 -15.15
C LYS A 90 -18.03 5.93 -15.64
N SER A 91 -18.22 7.19 -16.06
CA SER A 91 -19.46 7.65 -16.68
C SER A 91 -19.79 6.91 -17.96
N ARG A 92 -18.78 6.59 -18.81
CA ARG A 92 -18.99 5.77 -20.01
C ARG A 92 -19.42 4.34 -19.67
N GLN A 93 -18.87 3.74 -18.62
CA GLN A 93 -19.29 2.41 -18.14
C GLN A 93 -20.74 2.42 -17.67
N VAL A 94 -21.17 3.44 -16.92
CA VAL A 94 -22.57 3.58 -16.52
C VAL A 94 -23.47 3.77 -17.74
N ALA A 95 -23.11 4.66 -18.67
CA ALA A 95 -23.88 4.92 -19.88
C ALA A 95 -24.04 3.67 -20.76
N ALA A 96 -23.07 2.74 -20.74
CA ALA A 96 -23.16 1.47 -21.46
C ALA A 96 -24.13 0.45 -20.82
N LEU A 97 -24.44 0.60 -19.53
CA LEU A 97 -25.42 -0.23 -18.82
C LEU A 97 -26.84 0.33 -18.88
N LEU A 98 -26.96 1.64 -19.08
CA LEU A 98 -28.22 2.36 -19.11
C LEU A 98 -28.83 2.38 -20.53
N PRO A 99 -30.15 2.56 -20.64
CA PRO A 99 -30.80 2.68 -21.95
C PRO A 99 -30.28 3.91 -22.72
N PRO A 100 -30.25 3.83 -24.07
CA PRO A 100 -29.96 4.97 -24.91
C PRO A 100 -30.86 6.17 -24.61
N ARG A 101 -30.37 7.37 -24.90
CA ARG A 101 -31.12 8.62 -24.72
C ARG A 101 -32.48 8.54 -25.41
N GLY A 102 -33.54 8.87 -24.68
CA GLY A 102 -34.91 8.89 -25.18
C GLY A 102 -35.69 7.57 -24.98
N GLN A 103 -35.03 6.47 -24.61
CA GLN A 103 -35.72 5.26 -24.13
C GLN A 103 -35.89 5.31 -22.60
N LYS A 104 -37.12 5.08 -22.13
CA LYS A 104 -37.48 5.20 -20.70
C LYS A 104 -37.29 3.91 -19.90
N GLY A 105 -37.27 2.75 -20.56
CA GLY A 105 -37.15 1.45 -19.90
C GLY A 105 -35.72 0.97 -19.88
N ALA A 106 -35.10 0.89 -18.70
CA ALA A 106 -33.86 0.15 -18.55
C ALA A 106 -34.12 -1.36 -18.67
N ASN A 107 -33.12 -2.10 -19.17
CA ASN A 107 -33.16 -3.55 -19.31
C ASN A 107 -33.52 -4.20 -17.96
N ASP A 108 -34.52 -5.09 -17.91
CA ASP A 108 -34.94 -5.74 -16.67
C ASP A 108 -33.83 -6.58 -16.02
N GLU A 109 -32.86 -7.05 -16.81
CA GLU A 109 -31.63 -7.66 -16.30
C GLU A 109 -30.84 -6.72 -15.36
N LEU A 110 -30.94 -5.40 -15.53
CA LEU A 110 -30.28 -4.40 -14.69
C LEU A 110 -30.79 -4.42 -13.25
N PHE A 111 -32.04 -4.83 -13.04
CA PHE A 111 -32.70 -4.84 -11.73
C PHE A 111 -32.89 -6.23 -11.15
N ARG A 112 -32.75 -7.28 -11.98
CA ARG A 112 -32.85 -8.67 -11.51
C ARG A 112 -31.78 -8.97 -10.46
N GLU A 113 -32.22 -9.51 -9.32
CA GLU A 113 -31.34 -9.96 -8.24
C GLU A 113 -30.31 -10.98 -8.72
N GLY A 114 -29.07 -10.85 -8.24
CA GLY A 114 -27.94 -11.72 -8.62
C GLY A 114 -27.41 -11.52 -10.05
N SER A 115 -28.06 -10.72 -10.89
CA SER A 115 -27.61 -10.51 -12.27
C SER A 115 -26.23 -9.86 -12.32
N ARG A 116 -25.49 -10.13 -13.40
CA ARG A 116 -24.20 -9.48 -13.64
C ARG A 116 -24.35 -7.97 -13.80
N PHE A 117 -25.41 -7.52 -14.45
CA PHE A 117 -25.67 -6.10 -14.72
C PHE A 117 -25.98 -5.33 -13.43
N ARG A 118 -26.80 -5.90 -12.53
CA ARG A 118 -27.10 -5.30 -11.23
C ARG A 118 -25.85 -5.16 -10.37
N ARG A 119 -25.02 -6.22 -10.28
CA ARG A 119 -23.74 -6.18 -9.55
C ARG A 119 -22.77 -5.14 -10.11
N GLN A 120 -22.68 -5.05 -11.44
CA GLN A 120 -21.83 -4.05 -12.09
C GLN A 120 -22.32 -2.62 -11.82
N LEU A 121 -23.64 -2.40 -11.85
CA LEU A 121 -24.24 -1.11 -11.53
C LEU A 121 -24.00 -0.73 -10.07
N ALA A 122 -24.21 -1.65 -9.13
CA ALA A 122 -23.93 -1.46 -7.71
C ALA A 122 -22.46 -1.10 -7.45
N LYS A 123 -21.52 -1.82 -8.09
CA LYS A 123 -20.09 -1.51 -8.03
C LYS A 123 -19.79 -0.10 -8.54
N LEU A 124 -20.37 0.29 -9.68
CA LEU A 124 -20.19 1.64 -10.22
C LEU A 124 -20.79 2.71 -9.30
N ALA A 125 -21.96 2.45 -8.70
CA ALA A 125 -22.57 3.36 -7.75
C ALA A 125 -21.68 3.60 -6.51
N LEU A 126 -21.07 2.53 -5.98
CA LEU A 126 -20.08 2.63 -4.90
C LEU A 126 -18.85 3.44 -5.32
N ILE A 127 -18.29 3.19 -6.50
CA ILE A 127 -17.16 3.97 -7.03
C ILE A 127 -17.53 5.46 -7.16
N PHE A 128 -18.71 5.78 -7.72
CA PHE A 128 -19.19 7.16 -7.81
C PHE A 128 -19.36 7.81 -6.43
N SER A 129 -19.81 7.05 -5.43
CA SER A 129 -19.91 7.50 -4.04
C SER A 129 -18.54 7.87 -3.48
N HIS A 130 -17.54 7.01 -3.65
CA HIS A 130 -16.17 7.27 -3.22
C HIS A 130 -15.54 8.45 -3.94
N MET A 131 -15.72 8.56 -5.27
CA MET A 131 -15.26 9.71 -6.05
C MET A 131 -15.90 11.02 -5.58
N HIS A 132 -17.21 11.02 -5.32
CA HIS A 132 -17.90 12.22 -4.80
C HIS A 132 -17.37 12.61 -3.42
N ALA A 133 -17.17 11.63 -2.52
CA ALA A 133 -16.63 11.87 -1.19
C ALA A 133 -15.19 12.40 -1.24
N GLU A 134 -14.34 11.81 -2.08
CA GLU A 134 -12.96 12.23 -2.31
C GLU A 134 -12.87 13.66 -2.82
N LEU A 135 -13.63 14.00 -3.87
CA LEU A 135 -13.69 15.37 -4.39
C LEU A 135 -14.20 16.34 -3.32
N GLY A 136 -15.22 15.95 -2.55
CA GLY A 136 -15.80 16.81 -1.52
C GLY A 136 -14.86 17.05 -0.34
N ALA A 137 -14.03 16.07 -0.02
CA ALA A 137 -13.05 16.14 1.06
C ALA A 137 -11.82 16.98 0.69
N LEU A 138 -11.35 16.88 -0.56
CA LEU A 138 -10.19 17.62 -1.04
C LEU A 138 -10.54 19.01 -1.59
N PHE A 139 -11.80 19.22 -1.98
CA PHE A 139 -12.35 20.49 -2.47
C PHE A 139 -13.64 20.89 -1.72
N PRO A 140 -13.61 21.07 -0.40
CA PRO A 140 -14.78 21.51 0.36
C PRO A 140 -15.31 22.84 -0.18
N ARG A 141 -16.59 22.85 -0.57
CA ARG A 141 -17.24 24.00 -1.24
C ARG A 141 -16.47 24.50 -2.47
N GLY A 142 -15.82 23.59 -3.18
CA GLY A 142 -15.02 23.86 -4.38
C GLY A 142 -13.61 24.37 -4.13
N LYS A 143 -13.21 24.67 -2.89
CA LYS A 143 -11.88 25.21 -2.58
C LYS A 143 -10.90 24.10 -2.22
N TYR A 144 -9.72 24.10 -2.84
CA TYR A 144 -8.72 23.07 -2.58
C TYR A 144 -8.15 23.14 -1.16
N CYS A 145 -8.10 21.99 -0.48
CA CYS A 145 -7.46 21.85 0.84
C CYS A 145 -6.63 20.56 0.99
N GLY A 146 -6.35 19.83 -0.09
CA GLY A 146 -5.64 18.55 -0.04
C GLY A 146 -4.25 18.61 0.63
N HIS A 147 -3.55 19.72 0.45
CA HIS A 147 -2.25 19.98 1.07
C HIS A 147 -2.30 20.07 2.60
N THR A 148 -3.44 20.47 3.17
CA THR A 148 -3.70 20.60 4.61
C THR A 148 -4.64 19.52 5.14
N TYR A 149 -5.06 18.58 4.30
CA TYR A 149 -6.04 17.57 4.66
C TYR A 149 -5.55 16.72 5.85
N GLN A 150 -6.39 16.53 6.86
CA GLN A 150 -6.04 15.78 8.06
C GLN A 150 -6.66 14.39 8.01
N LEU A 151 -5.79 13.38 7.89
CA LEU A 151 -6.18 11.99 8.06
C LEU A 151 -6.58 11.74 9.52
N THR A 152 -7.73 11.11 9.72
CA THR A 152 -8.26 10.80 11.07
C THR A 152 -7.34 9.89 11.88
N LYS A 153 -6.48 9.09 11.21
CA LYS A 153 -5.57 8.15 11.85
C LYS A 153 -4.15 8.73 11.89
N ALA A 154 -3.67 9.07 13.08
CA ALA A 154 -2.37 9.73 13.26
C ALA A 154 -1.17 8.98 12.67
N PRO A 155 -1.03 7.64 12.78
CA PRO A 155 0.10 6.94 12.17
C PRO A 155 0.09 7.00 10.64
N ALA A 156 -1.08 6.83 10.02
CA ALA A 156 -1.22 6.95 8.57
C ALA A 156 -1.01 8.39 8.08
N HIS A 157 -1.47 9.38 8.86
CA HIS A 157 -1.20 10.80 8.60
C HIS A 157 0.30 11.08 8.60
N THR A 158 1.00 10.60 9.63
CA THR A 158 2.44 10.77 9.81
C THR A 158 3.20 10.15 8.64
N PHE A 159 2.89 8.88 8.31
CA PHE A 159 3.47 8.20 7.14
C PHE A 159 3.30 9.02 5.86
N TRP A 160 2.07 9.48 5.56
CA TRP A 160 1.81 10.25 4.35
C TRP A 160 2.57 11.58 4.34
N ARG A 161 2.58 12.33 5.44
CA ARG A 161 3.26 13.63 5.49
C ARG A 161 4.76 13.51 5.42
N GLU A 162 5.35 12.48 6.02
CA GLU A 162 6.80 12.23 5.98
C GLU A 162 7.28 11.81 4.58
N HIS A 163 6.54 10.93 3.91
CA HIS A 163 6.99 10.35 2.63
C HIS A 163 6.47 11.11 1.40
N CYS A 164 5.28 11.71 1.51
CA CYS A 164 4.58 12.33 0.38
C CYS A 164 4.46 13.85 0.54
N GLY A 165 4.78 14.41 1.71
CA GLY A 165 4.69 15.85 1.98
C GLY A 165 3.27 16.41 1.82
N ALA A 166 3.17 17.53 1.11
CA ALA A 166 1.91 18.23 0.85
C ALA A 166 1.09 17.63 -0.32
N ARG A 167 1.55 16.54 -0.93
CA ARG A 167 0.86 15.89 -2.05
C ARG A 167 -0.47 15.32 -1.58
N CYS A 168 -1.49 15.41 -2.43
CA CYS A 168 -2.81 14.85 -2.17
C CYS A 168 -3.14 13.63 -3.03
N VAL A 169 -2.34 13.33 -4.06
CA VAL A 169 -2.50 12.18 -4.94
C VAL A 169 -1.14 11.63 -5.40
N LEU A 170 -1.05 10.30 -5.51
CA LEU A 170 0.13 9.56 -5.99
C LEU A 170 -0.29 8.49 -7.01
N PRO A 171 0.53 8.18 -8.02
CA PRO A 171 0.38 6.94 -8.78
C PRO A 171 0.49 5.71 -7.87
N TRP A 172 -0.27 4.66 -8.15
CA TRP A 172 -0.25 3.42 -7.34
C TRP A 172 1.17 2.86 -7.16
N ALA A 173 1.96 2.78 -8.24
CA ALA A 173 3.31 2.20 -8.19
C ALA A 173 4.24 2.96 -7.23
N GLU A 174 4.07 4.28 -7.12
CA GLU A 174 4.82 5.10 -6.16
C GLU A 174 4.34 4.86 -4.74
N PHE A 175 3.02 4.87 -4.51
CA PHE A 175 2.43 4.58 -3.19
C PHE A 175 2.82 3.18 -2.68
N GLU A 176 2.78 2.17 -3.55
CA GLU A 176 3.18 0.80 -3.24
C GLU A 176 4.65 0.73 -2.81
N SER A 177 5.55 1.38 -3.57
CA SER A 177 6.96 1.44 -3.21
C SER A 177 7.19 2.08 -1.83
N LEU A 178 6.47 3.17 -1.52
CA LEU A 178 6.54 3.82 -0.21
C LEU A 178 5.97 2.95 0.90
N LEU A 179 4.83 2.30 0.67
CA LEU A 179 4.22 1.41 1.65
C LEU A 179 5.14 0.22 1.97
N CYS A 180 5.80 -0.36 0.97
CA CYS A 180 6.75 -1.46 1.13
C CYS A 180 7.95 -1.14 2.02
N THR A 181 8.29 0.14 2.22
CA THR A 181 9.37 0.54 3.15
C THR A 181 9.05 0.24 4.61
N CYS A 182 7.76 0.21 4.97
CA CYS A 182 7.30 -0.02 6.34
C CYS A 182 6.42 -1.26 6.49
N HIS A 183 5.79 -1.69 5.41
CA HIS A 183 4.88 -2.83 5.31
C HIS A 183 5.21 -3.63 4.04
N PRO A 184 6.14 -4.60 4.12
CA PRO A 184 6.53 -5.38 2.94
C PRO A 184 5.34 -6.10 2.32
N VAL A 185 5.02 -5.78 1.06
CA VAL A 185 3.96 -6.43 0.29
C VAL A 185 4.59 -7.47 -0.63
N GLU A 186 4.06 -8.69 -0.62
CA GLU A 186 4.48 -9.72 -1.57
C GLU A 186 4.04 -9.35 -2.99
N PRO A 187 4.96 -9.37 -3.98
CA PRO A 187 4.61 -9.14 -5.38
C PRO A 187 3.59 -10.17 -5.89
N GLY A 188 2.76 -9.76 -6.85
CA GLY A 188 1.82 -10.64 -7.54
C GLY A 188 0.36 -10.45 -7.10
N SER A 189 -0.36 -11.55 -6.85
CA SER A 189 -1.79 -11.53 -6.54
C SER A 189 -2.12 -10.76 -5.26
N THR A 190 -1.26 -10.85 -4.24
CA THR A 190 -1.40 -10.12 -2.97
C THR A 190 -1.34 -8.61 -3.19
N ALA A 191 -0.35 -8.12 -3.94
CA ALA A 191 -0.25 -6.71 -4.31
C ALA A 191 -1.47 -6.21 -5.11
N LEU A 192 -1.97 -7.02 -6.06
CA LEU A 192 -3.17 -6.68 -6.83
C LEU A 192 -4.43 -6.63 -5.94
N ALA A 193 -4.57 -7.58 -5.00
CA ALA A 193 -5.68 -7.60 -4.05
C ALA A 193 -5.63 -6.36 -3.14
N LEU A 194 -4.44 -6.01 -2.63
CA LEU A 194 -4.22 -4.83 -1.81
C LEU A 194 -4.61 -3.55 -2.57
N ARG A 195 -4.14 -3.42 -3.82
CA ARG A 195 -4.55 -2.32 -4.71
C ARG A 195 -6.05 -2.21 -4.83
N SER A 196 -6.74 -3.31 -5.12
CA SER A 196 -8.20 -3.29 -5.27
C SER A 196 -8.97 -2.98 -3.98
N THR A 197 -8.31 -3.09 -2.82
CA THR A 197 -8.87 -2.71 -1.52
C THR A 197 -8.66 -1.23 -1.21
N ILE A 198 -7.50 -0.66 -1.59
CA ILE A 198 -7.12 0.72 -1.29
C ILE A 198 -7.60 1.71 -2.36
N ASP A 199 -7.44 1.38 -3.65
CA ASP A 199 -7.85 2.21 -4.80
C ASP A 199 -9.38 2.13 -5.00
N LEU A 200 -10.13 2.75 -4.08
CA LEU A 200 -11.59 2.72 -4.04
C LEU A 200 -12.23 3.38 -5.27
N THR A 201 -11.57 4.38 -5.84
CA THR A 201 -12.03 5.06 -7.05
C THR A 201 -11.65 4.31 -8.33
N CYS A 202 -10.83 3.26 -8.21
CA CYS A 202 -10.30 2.45 -9.31
C CYS A 202 -9.66 3.34 -10.38
N SER A 203 -8.83 4.29 -9.95
CA SER A 203 -8.17 5.31 -10.78
C SER A 203 -6.72 4.95 -11.13
N GLY A 204 -6.16 3.92 -10.48
CA GLY A 204 -4.73 3.62 -10.51
C GLY A 204 -3.87 4.61 -9.74
N HIS A 205 -4.50 5.45 -8.93
CA HIS A 205 -3.88 6.41 -8.03
C HIS A 205 -4.46 6.23 -6.63
N VAL A 206 -3.73 6.71 -5.64
CA VAL A 206 -4.18 6.78 -4.24
C VAL A 206 -4.18 8.24 -3.84
N SER A 207 -5.29 8.71 -3.29
CA SER A 207 -5.35 10.04 -2.70
C SER A 207 -5.17 9.98 -1.19
N ILE A 208 -4.83 11.13 -0.59
CA ILE A 208 -4.76 11.24 0.88
C ILE A 208 -6.12 11.02 1.56
N PHE A 209 -7.21 11.09 0.80
CA PHE A 209 -8.56 10.82 1.30
C PHE A 209 -8.85 9.32 1.42
N ASP A 210 -8.24 8.48 0.58
CA ASP A 210 -8.54 7.05 0.54
C ASP A 210 -8.39 6.43 1.95
N PRO A 211 -9.40 5.69 2.42
CA PRO A 211 -9.47 5.27 3.80
C PRO A 211 -8.31 4.32 4.11
N ALA A 212 -7.57 4.68 5.16
CA ALA A 212 -6.43 3.92 5.63
C ALA A 212 -6.81 2.44 5.88
N PRO A 213 -5.94 1.47 5.56
CA PRO A 213 -6.21 0.05 5.73
C PRO A 213 -6.44 -0.35 7.21
N PRO A 214 -6.92 -1.60 7.45
CA PRO A 214 -7.38 -2.07 8.75
C PRO A 214 -6.35 -1.84 9.85
N GLN A 215 -6.80 -1.18 10.92
CA GLN A 215 -5.98 -0.84 12.07
C GLN A 215 -5.75 -2.04 12.99
N PRO A 216 -4.66 -2.04 13.79
CA PRO A 216 -3.67 -0.96 13.97
C PRO A 216 -2.55 -0.91 12.91
N TRP A 217 -1.94 0.27 12.71
CA TRP A 217 -0.89 0.51 11.70
C TRP A 217 0.30 -0.48 11.75
N PRO A 218 0.86 -0.90 12.90
CA PRO A 218 1.99 -1.84 12.92
C PRO A 218 1.69 -3.21 12.30
N THR A 219 0.43 -3.64 12.31
CA THR A 219 -0.01 -4.95 11.79
C THR A 219 -0.89 -4.80 10.54
N LEU A 220 -0.81 -3.66 9.85
CA LEU A 220 -1.68 -3.25 8.75
C LEU A 220 -2.00 -4.36 7.74
N LEU A 221 -0.95 -4.99 7.18
CA LEU A 221 -1.11 -6.04 6.16
C LEU A 221 -1.63 -7.34 6.76
N LYS A 222 -1.22 -7.69 7.99
CA LYS A 222 -1.75 -8.85 8.71
C LYS A 222 -3.25 -8.70 8.95
N ASN A 223 -3.68 -7.53 9.44
CA ASN A 223 -5.09 -7.22 9.67
C ASN A 223 -5.88 -7.26 8.36
N TRP A 224 -5.35 -6.65 7.30
CA TRP A 224 -5.96 -6.67 5.97
C TRP A 224 -6.11 -8.09 5.43
N GLN A 225 -5.08 -8.90 5.51
CA GLN A 225 -5.12 -10.28 5.02
C GLN A 225 -6.15 -11.10 5.80
N LEU A 226 -6.17 -10.98 7.13
CA LEU A 226 -7.13 -11.72 7.97
C LEU A 226 -8.57 -11.25 7.74
N LEU A 227 -8.81 -9.93 7.71
CA LEU A 227 -10.16 -9.37 7.69
C LEU A 227 -10.75 -9.22 6.29
N ALA A 228 -9.94 -8.91 5.27
CA ALA A 228 -10.43 -8.57 3.92
C ALA A 228 -10.07 -9.62 2.86
N VAL A 229 -9.11 -10.50 3.12
CA VAL A 229 -8.74 -11.59 2.18
C VAL A 229 -9.29 -12.93 2.65
N ASN A 230 -9.06 -13.28 3.92
CA ASN A 230 -9.34 -14.62 4.43
C ASN A 230 -10.67 -14.73 5.18
N HIS A 231 -11.23 -13.62 5.68
CA HIS A 231 -12.43 -13.69 6.50
C HIS A 231 -13.67 -14.06 5.66
N PRO A 232 -14.38 -15.15 5.98
CA PRO A 232 -15.52 -15.61 5.19
C PRO A 232 -16.72 -14.66 5.22
N GLY A 233 -16.80 -13.79 6.23
CA GLY A 233 -17.83 -12.77 6.35
C GLY A 233 -17.52 -11.46 5.63
N TYR A 234 -16.29 -11.28 5.13
CA TYR A 234 -15.97 -10.10 4.36
C TYR A 234 -16.49 -10.22 2.94
N MET A 235 -17.12 -9.14 2.46
CA MET A 235 -17.67 -9.05 1.12
C MET A 235 -17.34 -7.68 0.56
N ALA A 236 -16.55 -7.65 -0.51
CA ALA A 236 -16.22 -6.41 -1.20
C ALA A 236 -17.38 -5.97 -2.10
N PHE A 237 -17.54 -4.65 -2.25
CA PHE A 237 -18.50 -4.03 -3.18
C PHE A 237 -19.96 -4.47 -3.02
N LEU A 238 -20.46 -4.56 -1.78
CA LEU A 238 -21.89 -4.75 -1.50
C LEU A 238 -22.55 -3.44 -1.07
N THR A 239 -23.78 -3.22 -1.54
CA THR A 239 -24.67 -2.18 -1.00
C THR A 239 -25.42 -2.68 0.24
N TYR A 240 -26.10 -1.78 0.94
CA TYR A 240 -26.95 -2.15 2.07
C TYR A 240 -28.02 -3.19 1.64
N ASP A 241 -28.66 -2.97 0.50
CA ASP A 241 -29.69 -3.86 -0.03
C ASP A 241 -29.12 -5.24 -0.40
N ASP A 242 -27.90 -5.30 -0.93
CA ASP A 242 -27.22 -6.57 -1.23
C ASP A 242 -26.92 -7.36 0.06
N VAL A 243 -26.49 -6.67 1.12
CA VAL A 243 -26.27 -7.30 2.44
C VAL A 243 -27.58 -7.82 3.01
N GLN A 244 -28.66 -7.03 2.96
CA GLN A 244 -29.98 -7.44 3.44
C GLN A 244 -30.48 -8.67 2.68
N ALA A 245 -30.41 -8.66 1.35
CA ALA A 245 -30.82 -9.79 0.51
C ALA A 245 -30.01 -11.05 0.82
N ARG A 246 -28.70 -10.92 1.04
CA ARG A 246 -27.83 -12.05 1.39
C ARG A 246 -28.15 -12.64 2.76
N LEU A 247 -28.34 -11.78 3.77
CA LEU A 247 -28.66 -12.22 5.13
C LEU A 247 -30.07 -12.80 5.25
N GLN A 248 -30.97 -12.49 4.32
CA GLN A 248 -32.30 -13.10 4.26
C GLN A 248 -32.25 -14.63 4.17
N ALA A 249 -31.24 -15.20 3.49
CA ALA A 249 -31.02 -16.64 3.42
C ALA A 249 -30.60 -17.26 4.78
N CYS A 250 -30.13 -16.43 5.72
CA CYS A 250 -29.69 -16.83 7.06
C CYS A 250 -30.70 -16.44 8.15
N LYS A 251 -31.93 -16.06 7.78
CA LYS A 251 -32.94 -15.54 8.71
C LYS A 251 -33.24 -16.50 9.87
N ASP A 252 -33.23 -17.80 9.60
CA ASP A 252 -33.51 -18.85 10.60
C ASP A 252 -32.27 -19.27 11.41
N LYS A 253 -31.12 -18.61 11.19
CA LYS A 253 -29.85 -18.89 11.87
C LYS A 253 -29.34 -17.62 12.59
N PRO A 254 -29.88 -17.30 13.78
CA PRO A 254 -29.47 -16.11 14.53
C PRO A 254 -27.99 -16.17 14.92
N GLY A 255 -27.35 -15.00 15.01
CA GLY A 255 -25.93 -14.89 15.36
C GLY A 255 -25.00 -14.77 14.14
N SER A 256 -25.27 -13.86 13.20
CA SER A 256 -24.47 -13.70 11.97
C SER A 256 -22.98 -13.39 12.19
N TYR A 257 -22.58 -12.91 13.38
CA TYR A 257 -21.16 -12.77 13.76
C TYR A 257 -20.53 -14.06 14.31
N LEU A 258 -21.35 -15.01 14.78
CA LEU A 258 -20.93 -16.38 15.09
C LEU A 258 -20.87 -17.25 13.82
N TYR A 259 -21.67 -16.87 12.82
CA TYR A 259 -21.81 -17.59 11.56
C TYR A 259 -21.54 -16.65 10.38
N PRO A 260 -20.26 -16.29 10.14
CA PRO A 260 -19.91 -15.38 9.06
C PRO A 260 -20.38 -15.94 7.71
N ASP A 261 -21.21 -15.16 7.01
CA ASP A 261 -21.85 -15.60 5.76
C ASP A 261 -22.65 -16.92 5.90
N GLY A 262 -23.26 -17.13 7.07
CA GLY A 262 -24.03 -18.35 7.38
C GLY A 262 -23.18 -19.60 7.63
N LYS A 263 -21.85 -19.52 7.53
CA LYS A 263 -20.95 -20.67 7.72
C LYS A 263 -20.88 -21.08 9.20
N ASN A 264 -20.57 -22.35 9.46
CA ASN A 264 -20.46 -22.89 10.83
C ASN A 264 -19.10 -22.63 11.50
N HIS A 265 -18.12 -22.19 10.71
CA HIS A 265 -16.78 -21.88 11.20
C HIS A 265 -16.58 -20.36 11.21
N ASN A 266 -16.22 -19.83 12.38
CA ASN A 266 -15.82 -18.45 12.56
C ASN A 266 -14.31 -18.40 12.83
N PRO A 267 -13.49 -17.76 11.98
CA PRO A 267 -12.06 -17.65 12.23
C PRO A 267 -11.76 -16.97 13.56
N ASP A 268 -10.79 -17.48 14.30
CA ASP A 268 -10.31 -16.85 15.52
C ASP A 268 -9.47 -15.62 15.19
N LEU A 269 -9.90 -14.44 15.66
CA LEU A 269 -9.21 -13.17 15.46
C LEU A 269 -8.39 -12.75 16.68
N THR A 270 -8.25 -13.60 17.70
CA THR A 270 -7.49 -13.32 18.93
C THR A 270 -6.02 -12.97 18.64
N GLU A 271 -5.47 -13.49 17.54
CA GLU A 271 -4.12 -13.15 17.08
C GLU A 271 -3.93 -11.69 16.64
N LEU A 272 -5.02 -10.93 16.43
CA LEU A 272 -4.98 -9.49 16.16
C LEU A 272 -4.79 -8.68 17.45
N LEU A 273 -5.03 -9.29 18.62
CA LEU A 273 -4.83 -8.65 19.93
C LEU A 273 -3.36 -8.66 20.35
N GLN A 274 -2.54 -9.54 19.74
CA GLN A 274 -1.11 -9.59 19.98
C GLN A 274 -0.42 -8.49 19.15
N VAL A 275 -0.34 -7.30 19.74
CA VAL A 275 0.56 -6.25 19.27
C VAL A 275 1.95 -6.57 19.80
N GLU A 276 2.62 -7.57 19.22
CA GLU A 276 4.05 -7.76 19.52
C GLU A 276 4.83 -6.69 18.72
N PRO A 277 5.42 -5.68 19.40
CA PRO A 277 6.22 -4.69 18.72
C PRO A 277 7.50 -5.40 18.29
N HIS A 278 7.61 -5.72 17.01
CA HIS A 278 8.88 -6.24 16.48
C HIS A 278 9.95 -5.20 16.81
N GLN A 279 10.95 -5.59 17.59
CA GLN A 279 11.99 -4.65 17.98
C GLN A 279 12.68 -4.16 16.71
N ARG A 280 12.56 -2.85 16.43
CA ARG A 280 13.20 -2.25 15.26
C ARG A 280 14.70 -2.16 15.50
N ILE A 281 15.47 -2.82 14.66
CA ILE A 281 16.93 -2.78 14.71
C ILE A 281 17.39 -1.69 13.75
N HIS A 282 17.97 -0.64 14.32
CA HIS A 282 18.63 0.43 13.57
C HIS A 282 20.05 0.00 13.20
N VAL A 283 20.40 0.14 11.92
CA VAL A 283 21.71 -0.20 11.37
C VAL A 283 22.51 1.08 11.18
N SER A 284 23.75 1.12 11.66
CA SER A 284 24.63 2.27 11.44
C SER A 284 25.07 2.39 9.98
N GLU A 285 25.39 3.61 9.53
CA GLU A 285 25.88 3.87 8.17
C GLU A 285 27.19 3.12 7.87
N GLU A 286 28.07 2.98 8.87
CA GLU A 286 29.32 2.24 8.77
C GLU A 286 29.09 0.75 8.50
N GLN A 287 28.13 0.12 9.20
CA GLN A 287 27.76 -1.28 8.97
C GLN A 287 27.17 -1.48 7.58
N LEU A 288 26.31 -0.56 7.12
CA LEU A 288 25.70 -0.65 5.79
C LEU A 288 26.74 -0.59 4.67
N ARG A 289 27.73 0.32 4.78
CA ARG A 289 28.84 0.45 3.82
C ARG A 289 29.68 -0.83 3.73
N LEU A 290 29.91 -1.52 4.85
CA LEU A 290 30.62 -2.80 4.86
C LEU A 290 29.86 -3.89 4.10
N TYR A 291 28.54 -3.96 4.25
CA TYR A 291 27.73 -4.95 3.53
C TYR A 291 27.67 -4.67 2.02
N TRP A 292 27.53 -3.41 1.60
CA TRP A 292 27.59 -3.03 0.18
C TRP A 292 28.93 -3.33 -0.48
N ALA A 293 30.04 -3.16 0.24
CA ALA A 293 31.36 -3.51 -0.26
C ALA A 293 31.55 -5.02 -0.52
N MET A 294 30.66 -5.87 -0.02
CA MET A 294 30.68 -7.33 -0.17
C MET A 294 29.49 -7.86 -0.99
N ASP A 295 28.85 -7.02 -1.80
CA ASP A 295 27.65 -7.38 -2.60
C ASP A 295 26.54 -8.04 -1.77
N SER A 296 26.35 -7.57 -0.53
CA SER A 296 25.36 -8.09 0.41
C SER A 296 24.60 -6.95 1.09
N THR A 297 23.46 -7.24 1.74
CA THR A 297 22.70 -6.23 2.50
C THR A 297 22.56 -6.64 3.95
N PHE A 298 22.42 -5.67 4.87
CA PHE A 298 22.29 -6.00 6.29
C PHE A 298 21.01 -6.80 6.57
N GLU A 299 19.91 -6.50 5.87
CA GLU A 299 18.63 -7.18 6.07
C GLU A 299 18.68 -8.67 5.71
N LEU A 300 19.49 -9.09 4.74
CA LEU A 300 19.53 -10.49 4.32
C LEU A 300 20.18 -11.41 5.37
N CYS A 301 19.50 -12.52 5.64
CA CYS A 301 19.97 -13.62 6.48
C CYS A 301 21.29 -14.18 5.93
N LYS A 302 22.29 -14.35 6.79
CA LYS A 302 23.63 -14.81 6.38
C LYS A 302 23.78 -16.32 6.26
N ILE A 303 22.71 -17.06 6.51
CA ILE A 303 22.66 -18.50 6.31
C ILE A 303 22.15 -18.81 4.90
N CYS A 304 20.99 -18.27 4.51
CA CYS A 304 20.41 -18.53 3.18
C CYS A 304 20.73 -17.46 2.13
N ALA A 305 21.11 -16.24 2.52
CA ALA A 305 21.26 -15.09 1.63
C ALA A 305 20.01 -14.70 0.78
N GLU A 306 18.86 -15.34 1.03
CA GLU A 306 17.62 -15.15 0.25
C GLU A 306 16.54 -14.36 1.00
N ARG A 307 16.46 -14.51 2.32
CA ARG A 307 15.35 -13.99 3.16
C ARG A 307 15.86 -12.93 4.13
N ASN A 308 15.01 -11.95 4.45
CA ASN A 308 15.31 -10.96 5.48
C ASN A 308 15.38 -11.59 6.87
N LYS A 309 16.23 -11.04 7.74
CA LYS A 309 16.29 -11.40 9.15
C LYS A 309 15.05 -10.85 9.84
N ASP A 310 14.33 -11.73 10.51
CA ASP A 310 13.10 -11.47 11.25
C ASP A 310 13.17 -12.01 12.68
N VAL A 311 14.29 -12.66 13.07
CA VAL A 311 14.49 -13.25 14.40
C VAL A 311 15.82 -12.83 15.02
N LYS A 312 15.80 -12.52 16.32
CA LYS A 312 16.98 -12.33 17.18
C LYS A 312 17.02 -13.40 18.29
N ILE A 313 18.14 -14.11 18.39
CA ILE A 313 18.34 -15.18 19.38
C ILE A 313 18.73 -14.62 20.75
N LYS A 314 18.19 -15.17 21.84
CA LYS A 314 18.59 -14.87 23.23
C LYS A 314 19.45 -16.00 23.83
N PRO A 315 20.51 -15.67 24.59
CA PRO A 315 20.96 -14.32 24.96
C PRO A 315 21.93 -13.66 23.95
N CYS A 316 22.42 -14.41 22.96
CA CYS A 316 23.58 -13.99 22.15
C CYS A 316 23.31 -12.85 21.14
N GLY A 317 22.05 -12.51 20.86
CA GLY A 317 21.67 -11.38 20.01
C GLY A 317 21.85 -11.60 18.51
N HIS A 318 22.19 -12.79 18.06
CA HIS A 318 22.40 -13.07 16.63
C HIS A 318 21.10 -13.01 15.83
N LEU A 319 21.19 -12.48 14.61
CA LEU A 319 20.07 -12.22 13.71
C LEU A 319 20.06 -13.16 12.51
N LEU A 320 18.91 -13.77 12.25
CA LEU A 320 18.66 -14.67 11.11
C LEU A 320 17.19 -14.68 10.72
N CYS A 321 16.85 -15.37 9.63
CA CYS A 321 15.46 -15.62 9.29
C CYS A 321 14.89 -16.81 10.07
N SER A 322 13.61 -16.72 10.43
CA SER A 322 12.81 -17.71 11.15
C SER A 322 12.88 -19.09 10.50
N HIS A 323 12.87 -19.13 9.17
CA HIS A 323 13.02 -20.37 8.41
C HIS A 323 14.37 -21.07 8.64
N CYS A 324 15.48 -20.32 8.64
CA CYS A 324 16.80 -20.91 8.91
C CYS A 324 16.94 -21.35 10.38
N LEU A 325 16.31 -20.63 11.32
CA LEU A 325 16.28 -21.05 12.72
C LEU A 325 15.49 -22.36 12.89
N ALA A 326 14.31 -22.46 12.29
CA ALA A 326 13.47 -23.66 12.35
C ALA A 326 14.15 -24.88 11.72
N ALA A 327 14.78 -24.71 10.55
CA ALA A 327 15.54 -25.77 9.91
C ALA A 327 16.68 -26.30 10.80
N TRP A 328 17.41 -25.38 11.44
CA TRP A 328 18.52 -25.73 12.34
C TRP A 328 18.06 -26.46 13.61
N GLN A 329 16.93 -26.05 14.20
CA GLN A 329 16.38 -26.68 15.41
C GLN A 329 15.80 -28.07 15.15
N HIS A 330 15.42 -28.38 13.90
CA HIS A 330 14.94 -29.71 13.51
C HIS A 330 16.06 -30.77 13.44
N GLU A 331 17.33 -30.34 13.43
CA GLU A 331 18.52 -31.22 13.48
C GLU A 331 18.99 -31.49 14.93
N ASP A 332 18.08 -31.47 15.91
CA ASP A 332 18.33 -31.67 17.36
C ASP A 332 19.27 -30.66 18.04
N SER A 333 19.57 -29.53 17.38
CA SER A 333 20.46 -28.51 17.92
C SER A 333 19.69 -27.38 18.62
N ARG A 334 19.74 -27.33 19.97
CA ARG A 334 19.22 -26.19 20.77
C ARG A 334 20.24 -25.04 20.90
N THR A 335 21.08 -24.85 19.89
CA THR A 335 22.21 -23.91 19.92
C THR A 335 22.15 -22.92 18.78
N CYS A 336 22.73 -21.74 18.96
CA CYS A 336 22.79 -20.70 17.94
C CYS A 336 23.65 -21.14 16.74
N PRO A 337 23.18 -21.01 15.48
CA PRO A 337 23.97 -21.39 14.30
C PRO A 337 25.32 -20.66 14.15
N PHE A 338 25.43 -19.45 14.71
CA PHE A 338 26.63 -18.62 14.56
C PHE A 338 27.66 -18.85 15.68
N CYS A 339 27.20 -18.87 16.94
CA CYS A 339 28.10 -18.89 18.10
C CYS A 339 27.98 -20.15 18.96
N ARG A 340 27.05 -21.06 18.63
CA ARG A 340 26.78 -22.31 19.35
C ARG A 340 26.36 -22.16 20.82
N CYS A 341 26.10 -20.94 21.30
CA CYS A 341 25.48 -20.71 22.61
C CYS A 341 24.11 -21.38 22.69
N GLN A 342 23.72 -21.83 23.88
CA GLN A 342 22.39 -22.39 24.11
C GLN A 342 21.31 -21.34 23.87
N ILE A 343 20.28 -21.72 23.11
CA ILE A 343 19.14 -20.84 22.83
C ILE A 343 18.16 -20.94 23.99
N GLU A 344 18.01 -19.84 24.74
CA GLU A 344 17.02 -19.72 25.81
C GLU A 344 15.66 -19.24 25.28
N GLY A 345 15.68 -18.53 24.14
CA GLY A 345 14.50 -18.03 23.45
C GLY A 345 14.90 -17.19 22.25
N TRP A 346 13.89 -16.62 21.57
CA TRP A 346 14.11 -15.71 20.46
C TRP A 346 13.01 -14.66 20.40
N GLU A 347 13.29 -13.53 19.77
CA GLU A 347 12.36 -12.42 19.60
C GLU A 347 12.20 -12.07 18.12
N ALA A 348 10.98 -11.74 17.70
CA ALA A 348 10.70 -11.28 16.36
C ALA A 348 11.17 -9.82 16.20
N VAL A 349 11.87 -9.53 15.12
CA VAL A 349 12.50 -8.23 14.87
C VAL A 349 12.25 -7.76 13.45
N SER A 350 12.41 -6.46 13.21
CA SER A 350 12.40 -5.89 11.86
C SER A 350 13.57 -4.94 11.69
N ILE A 351 14.26 -5.05 10.56
CA ILE A 351 15.43 -4.23 10.25
C ILE A 351 14.97 -3.01 9.46
N CYS A 352 15.24 -1.81 9.97
CA CYS A 352 14.91 -0.56 9.29
C CYS A 352 16.19 0.06 8.68
N GLN A 353 16.16 0.34 7.38
CA GLN A 353 17.22 1.11 6.72
C GLN A 353 17.00 2.62 6.90
N PHE A 354 18.05 3.33 7.29
CA PHE A 354 18.07 4.80 7.28
C PHE A 354 18.51 5.26 5.89
N GLN A 355 17.64 5.93 5.13
CA GLN A 355 18.04 6.69 3.94
C GLN A 355 18.32 8.14 4.35
N GLY A 356 19.52 8.39 4.87
CA GLY A 356 20.02 9.75 5.06
C GLY A 356 20.40 10.34 3.71
N LYS A 357 19.62 11.31 3.21
CA LYS A 357 20.13 12.25 2.21
C LYS A 357 21.04 13.24 2.94
N PRO A 358 22.27 13.52 2.47
CA PRO A 358 23.12 14.53 3.09
C PRO A 358 22.46 15.90 2.90
N ALA A 359 22.25 16.60 4.01
CA ALA A 359 21.80 17.99 3.99
C ALA A 359 22.90 18.84 3.33
N SER A 360 22.73 19.18 2.06
CA SER A 360 23.40 20.33 1.47
C SER A 360 22.74 21.58 2.04
N ALA A 361 23.38 22.15 3.08
CA ALA A 361 23.02 23.45 3.63
C ALA A 361 23.25 24.54 2.58
N GLU A 362 22.33 25.49 2.56
CA GLU A 362 22.33 26.65 1.69
C GLU A 362 23.52 27.58 1.97
N ASP A 363 23.97 28.21 0.88
CA ASP A 363 24.93 29.32 0.79
C ASP A 363 24.47 30.54 1.62
N PRO A 364 25.44 31.32 2.15
CA PRO A 364 25.49 32.71 1.69
C PRO A 364 26.94 33.16 1.41
N GLY A 365 27.25 33.55 0.16
CA GLY A 365 28.54 34.15 -0.21
C GLY A 365 28.69 35.62 0.25
N PRO A 366 29.65 36.41 -0.30
CA PRO A 366 31.00 36.07 -0.75
C PRO A 366 32.07 37.04 -0.16
N SER A 367 33.34 36.63 -0.04
CA SER A 367 34.48 37.57 0.07
C SER A 367 35.84 36.91 -0.18
N ASN A 368 36.63 37.52 -1.08
CA ASN A 368 38.05 37.28 -1.35
C ASN A 368 38.92 37.42 -0.07
N ASP A 369 39.99 36.64 0.05
CA ASP A 369 41.39 37.12 -0.13
C ASP A 369 42.41 35.98 0.09
N HIS A 370 43.58 36.13 -0.53
CA HIS A 370 44.73 35.23 -0.63
C HIS A 370 45.49 34.97 0.70
N GLY A 371 46.22 33.86 0.77
CA GLY A 371 47.28 33.66 1.76
C GLY A 371 47.82 32.23 1.83
N ASP A 372 49.03 32.04 1.32
CA ASP A 372 49.82 30.79 1.23
C ASP A 372 50.20 30.14 2.58
N GLY A 373 50.48 28.82 2.56
CA GLY A 373 51.04 28.11 3.72
C GLY A 373 51.13 26.57 3.63
N GLU A 374 51.82 26.07 2.60
CA GLU A 374 52.76 24.93 2.53
C GLU A 374 52.66 23.64 3.41
N LEU A 375 53.08 22.51 2.79
CA LEU A 375 53.56 21.21 3.35
C LEU A 375 52.48 20.13 3.63
N GLU A 376 52.49 18.89 3.14
CA GLU A 376 53.46 18.07 2.38
C GLU A 376 52.71 16.91 1.68
N LEU A 377 53.13 16.59 0.44
CA LEU A 377 52.66 15.45 -0.35
C LEU A 377 53.46 14.19 0.03
N GLY A 378 53.00 13.45 1.02
CA GLY A 378 53.51 12.11 1.32
C GLY A 378 52.85 11.03 0.46
N GLN A 379 53.46 10.67 -0.66
CA GLN A 379 53.18 9.39 -1.32
C GLN A 379 53.70 8.24 -0.45
N ALA A 380 52.80 7.38 0.04
CA ALA A 380 53.16 6.07 0.56
C ALA A 380 52.24 5.01 -0.04
N THR A 381 52.88 4.08 -0.75
CA THR A 381 52.42 2.81 -1.31
C THR A 381 51.19 2.18 -0.64
N ARG A 382 50.20 1.83 -1.47
CA ARG A 382 49.05 0.98 -1.11
C ARG A 382 49.54 -0.41 -0.67
N SER A 383 49.36 -0.75 0.60
CA SER A 383 49.45 -2.12 1.10
C SER A 383 48.04 -2.67 1.33
N ALA A 384 47.75 -3.84 0.77
CA ALA A 384 46.52 -4.57 1.06
C ALA A 384 46.50 -5.03 2.53
N PRO A 385 45.35 -5.03 3.22
CA PRO A 385 45.24 -5.54 4.57
C PRO A 385 45.43 -7.08 4.59
N PRO A 386 45.97 -7.65 5.68
CA PRO A 386 46.26 -9.08 5.75
C PRO A 386 44.97 -9.90 5.80
N LEU A 387 44.96 -11.01 5.08
CA LEU A 387 43.88 -11.99 5.12
C LEU A 387 43.79 -12.67 6.50
N PRO A 388 42.59 -13.01 6.99
CA PRO A 388 42.44 -13.74 8.24
C PRO A 388 43.00 -15.18 8.13
N PRO A 389 43.50 -15.75 9.24
CA PRO A 389 44.08 -17.09 9.24
C PRO A 389 43.02 -18.16 8.92
N ARG A 390 43.41 -19.16 8.12
CA ARG A 390 42.56 -20.30 7.76
C ARG A 390 42.31 -21.18 9.00
N PRO A 391 41.09 -21.69 9.21
CA PRO A 391 40.82 -22.70 10.25
C PRO A 391 41.51 -24.03 9.89
N ASP A 392 42.17 -24.64 10.87
CA ASP A 392 42.81 -25.96 10.73
C ASP A 392 41.80 -27.08 10.45
N PRO A 393 42.17 -28.10 9.64
CA PRO A 393 41.34 -29.28 9.44
C PRO A 393 41.29 -30.16 10.70
N PRO A 394 40.18 -30.88 10.94
CA PRO A 394 40.02 -31.73 12.13
C PRO A 394 40.95 -32.96 12.09
N PRO A 395 41.35 -33.51 13.26
CA PRO A 395 42.28 -34.64 13.34
C PRO A 395 41.63 -35.92 12.80
N ARG A 396 42.42 -36.71 12.04
CA ARG A 396 42.04 -38.04 11.54
C ARG A 396 41.87 -39.02 12.70
N ARG A 397 40.74 -39.74 12.73
CA ARG A 397 40.52 -40.87 13.66
C ARG A 397 41.42 -42.06 13.27
N PRO A 398 41.93 -42.84 14.25
CA PRO A 398 42.70 -44.04 13.95
C PRO A 398 41.81 -45.19 13.43
N ARG A 399 42.39 -45.95 12.53
CA ARG A 399 41.89 -47.17 11.91
C ARG A 399 41.71 -48.26 12.97
N GLY A 400 40.51 -48.84 13.06
CA GLY A 400 40.23 -50.04 13.85
C GLY A 400 39.49 -51.04 12.98
N GLU A 401 40.12 -52.19 12.75
CA GLU A 401 39.67 -53.33 11.95
C GLU A 401 38.48 -54.04 12.59
N GLY A 402 37.62 -54.66 11.76
CA GLY A 402 36.59 -55.58 12.24
C GLY A 402 35.31 -55.63 11.40
N GLN A 403 35.40 -56.16 10.18
CA GLN A 403 34.28 -56.90 9.57
C GLN A 403 34.09 -58.23 10.34
N PRO A 404 32.90 -58.86 10.39
CA PRO A 404 32.30 -59.42 9.18
C PRO A 404 30.75 -59.53 9.07
N ASN A 405 30.37 -59.72 7.80
CA ASN A 405 29.31 -60.55 7.21
C ASN A 405 27.80 -60.28 7.42
N VAL A 406 27.18 -59.83 6.31
CA VAL A 406 26.14 -60.50 5.49
C VAL A 406 24.99 -61.19 6.23
N VAL A 407 23.75 -60.77 5.98
CA VAL A 407 22.66 -61.57 5.34
C VAL A 407 21.53 -60.62 4.86
N SER A 408 21.03 -60.93 3.67
CA SER A 408 19.91 -60.34 2.92
C SER A 408 18.52 -60.69 3.48
N GLN A 409 17.52 -59.81 3.27
CA GLN A 409 16.08 -60.07 2.98
C GLN A 409 15.33 -58.71 3.04
N GLU A 410 14.83 -58.14 1.94
CA GLU A 410 13.53 -58.37 1.26
C GLU A 410 12.25 -58.14 2.11
N LEU A 411 11.42 -57.21 1.60
CA LEU A 411 9.95 -57.06 1.68
C LEU A 411 9.26 -57.14 3.06
N VAL A 412 8.61 -56.05 3.48
CA VAL A 412 7.20 -55.65 3.21
C VAL A 412 7.01 -54.20 3.63
#